data_AF-A0A8T2M0E9-F1
#
_entry.id   AF-A0A8T2M0E9-F1
#
_cell.length_a   1.000
_cell.length_b   1.000
_cell.length_c   1.000
_cell.angle_alpha   90.00
_cell.angle_beta   90.00
_cell.angle_gamma   90.00
#
_symmetry.space_group_name_H-M   'P 1'
#
loop_
_entity.id
_entity.type
_entity.pdbx_description
1 polymer ?
#
loop_
_entity_poly.entity_id
_entity_poly.type
_entity_poly.pdbx_seq_one_letter_code
_entity_poly.pdbx_strand_id
1 'polypeptide(L)'
;MLFRRVRIVEDDIQEVFTEGTEDVEEQQLDEGPRYPPEDAQLSRMVHYIFKNKKLPAVLPADVANARNVFPKHLVPLETICTECTENTLLSEPQLITSKATILTMTDVIEGISTYCKCCYRCGMIYRYQEWSDGVHNYDDHILLSLHLCIFLRNSLQTHQAIGSAVEALEKTCGKRFPSHQRVLYAYLHFEALTDHSYTFACVTCGYHPVTVVMDLHKKGVFSMPVSNIEVPPQDFDGKVNAEEFWEGVSLEMISRGLVPSNRQNPFVVCPSYHYWAPWIGRHTRSTSMVLNTEYSKVHTARTPDEASDFNITEDRLTDEILKLKMEAVRSLCKQCGIDSKGSRMDLVMRLRQEMQTRGTYDKIFSKVWGASGGWAVVTCPCAIVYAVKFNLRAESPRDFADILLSMTHFPNLTLYDFARGLATHTNLREPESMPFSPYEGRLLEPTDNNVRLASAGQIKVSLPWLTSKKVVPDENGHPLTGSSEHYALYDRFHEANTKDKKDALRKIELIPEVCGWVNSQCAEQLFAGMRKNNHFLNMMTPTSHIFLVRNILHHYNNARNTKTLEEMKKALHVGMEIEFNSRGQTVMGMYFFNTSYEKTIQ
;
A
#
# COMPACT_ATOMS: atom_id res chain seq x y z
N MET A 1 29.44 -63.62 -4.98
CA MET A 1 28.53 -62.57 -4.49
C MET A 1 29.07 -62.09 -3.16
N LEU A 2 29.87 -61.03 -3.18
CA LEU A 2 29.47 -59.61 -3.02
C LEU A 2 29.58 -59.16 -1.56
N PHE A 3 30.83 -58.94 -1.14
CA PHE A 3 31.19 -57.93 -0.16
C PHE A 3 32.48 -57.28 -0.64
N ARG A 4 32.46 -55.98 -0.93
CA ARG A 4 33.64 -55.12 -0.72
C ARG A 4 33.27 -53.64 -0.65
N ARG A 5 33.63 -53.09 0.51
CA ARG A 5 34.01 -51.70 0.81
C ARG A 5 34.25 -50.83 -0.42
N VAL A 6 33.51 -49.72 -0.52
CA VAL A 6 33.92 -48.57 -1.32
C VAL A 6 34.73 -47.62 -0.44
N ARG A 7 35.85 -47.19 -1.00
CA ARG A 7 36.88 -46.35 -0.40
C ARG A 7 36.42 -44.89 -0.32
N ILE A 8 36.96 -44.22 0.68
CA ILE A 8 37.12 -42.76 0.76
C ILE A 8 37.88 -42.29 -0.49
N VAL A 9 37.33 -41.29 -1.17
CA VAL A 9 38.07 -40.36 -2.03
C VAL A 9 37.72 -38.98 -1.48
N GLU A 10 38.68 -38.41 -0.76
CA GLU A 10 38.79 -36.96 -0.57
C GLU A 10 39.24 -36.34 -1.90
N ASP A 11 38.85 -35.09 -2.11
CA ASP A 11 39.18 -34.17 -3.20
C ASP A 11 38.52 -34.40 -4.56
N ASP A 12 37.47 -33.59 -4.82
CA ASP A 12 37.39 -32.66 -5.97
C ASP A 12 36.01 -31.96 -5.98
N ILE A 13 35.92 -30.79 -5.33
CA ILE A 13 34.96 -29.73 -5.71
C ILE A 13 35.75 -28.41 -5.81
N GLN A 14 36.63 -28.37 -6.79
CA GLN A 14 36.99 -27.15 -7.51
C GLN A 14 36.45 -27.29 -8.93
N GLU A 15 35.16 -27.03 -9.11
CA GLU A 15 34.64 -26.45 -10.35
C GLU A 15 34.08 -25.09 -9.93
N VAL A 16 34.97 -24.11 -9.78
CA VAL A 16 35.31 -23.16 -10.86
C VAL A 16 34.03 -22.57 -11.42
N PHE A 17 33.67 -21.41 -10.85
CA PHE A 17 33.05 -20.33 -11.60
C PHE A 17 33.84 -20.21 -12.90
N THR A 18 33.33 -20.81 -13.96
CA THR A 18 33.60 -20.30 -15.29
C THR A 18 32.84 -18.99 -15.35
N GLU A 19 33.54 -17.94 -14.94
CA GLU A 19 33.44 -16.67 -15.62
C GLU A 19 33.53 -17.01 -17.11
N GLY A 20 32.37 -17.10 -17.75
CA GLY A 20 32.29 -16.79 -19.15
C GLY A 20 32.75 -15.35 -19.26
N THR A 21 34.05 -15.18 -19.52
CA THR A 21 34.51 -14.10 -20.39
C THR A 21 33.69 -14.19 -21.67
N GLU A 22 32.49 -13.61 -21.64
CA GLU A 22 31.93 -13.03 -22.86
C GLU A 22 32.98 -12.04 -23.33
N ASP A 23 33.41 -12.26 -24.57
CA ASP A 23 34.45 -11.49 -25.23
C ASP A 23 34.30 -10.01 -24.87
N VAL A 24 35.27 -9.50 -24.13
CA VAL A 24 35.53 -8.07 -24.07
C VAL A 24 35.97 -7.71 -25.48
N GLU A 25 34.99 -7.48 -26.36
CA GLU A 25 35.21 -6.66 -27.53
C GLU A 25 35.86 -5.40 -27.00
N GLU A 26 37.07 -5.13 -27.48
CA GLU A 26 37.79 -3.88 -27.26
C GLU A 26 36.85 -2.73 -27.63
N GLN A 27 36.12 -2.22 -26.64
CA GLN A 27 35.39 -0.99 -26.76
C GLN A 27 36.46 0.09 -26.90
N GLN A 28 36.59 0.57 -28.13
CA GLN A 28 37.12 1.89 -28.41
C GLN A 28 36.58 2.84 -27.33
N LEU A 29 37.51 3.55 -26.67
CA LEU A 29 37.21 4.59 -25.69
C LEU A 29 36.22 5.59 -26.31
N ASP A 30 34.93 5.39 -26.05
CA ASP A 30 33.89 6.32 -26.45
C ASP A 30 33.77 7.37 -25.34
N GLU A 31 34.07 8.63 -25.67
CA GLU A 31 33.97 9.80 -24.78
C GLU A 31 32.50 10.16 -24.50
N GLY A 32 31.64 9.16 -24.31
CA GLY A 32 30.24 9.30 -23.96
C GLY A 32 30.02 9.45 -22.45
N PRO A 33 28.98 10.19 -22.02
CA PRO A 33 28.61 10.24 -20.61
C PRO A 33 28.16 8.85 -20.12
N ARG A 34 28.66 8.44 -18.96
CA ARG A 34 28.34 7.15 -18.33
C ARG A 34 26.82 7.00 -18.10
N TYR A 35 26.23 5.92 -18.58
CA TYR A 35 24.80 5.61 -18.49
C TYR A 35 24.54 4.20 -17.92
N PRO A 36 23.54 3.99 -17.04
CA PRO A 36 22.78 5.02 -16.33
C PRO A 36 23.69 5.93 -15.49
N PRO A 37 23.28 7.19 -15.23
CA PRO A 37 24.05 8.08 -14.36
C PRO A 37 24.10 7.52 -12.93
N GLU A 38 25.11 7.91 -12.17
CA GLU A 38 25.27 7.55 -10.76
C GLU A 38 24.95 8.74 -9.83
N ASP A 39 24.82 8.46 -8.53
CA ASP A 39 24.74 9.44 -7.44
C ASP A 39 23.68 10.54 -7.63
N ALA A 40 24.09 11.81 -7.54
CA ALA A 40 23.22 12.96 -7.65
C ALA A 40 22.55 13.07 -9.03
N GLN A 41 23.21 12.62 -10.10
CA GLN A 41 22.65 12.66 -11.45
C GLN A 41 21.54 11.63 -11.64
N LEU A 42 21.71 10.43 -11.09
CA LEU A 42 20.62 9.44 -10.99
C LEU A 42 19.41 10.03 -10.29
N SER A 43 19.67 10.68 -9.15
CA SER A 43 18.60 11.26 -8.34
C SER A 43 17.84 12.33 -9.13
N ARG A 44 18.55 13.24 -9.83
CA ARG A 44 17.93 14.24 -10.71
C ARG A 44 17.08 13.60 -11.81
N MET A 45 17.61 12.57 -12.49
CA MET A 45 16.90 11.85 -13.55
C MET A 45 15.61 11.19 -13.04
N VAL A 46 15.66 10.51 -11.89
CA VAL A 46 14.48 9.86 -11.29
C VAL A 46 13.39 10.87 -10.92
N HIS A 47 13.76 12.00 -10.29
CA HIS A 47 12.80 13.05 -9.98
C HIS A 47 12.19 13.67 -11.23
N TYR A 48 12.99 13.86 -12.29
CA TYR A 48 12.49 14.34 -13.57
C TYR A 48 11.46 13.38 -14.17
N ILE A 49 11.76 12.08 -14.21
CA ILE A 49 10.85 11.03 -14.69
C ILE A 49 9.55 11.05 -13.86
N PHE A 50 9.66 11.06 -12.54
CA PHE A 50 8.50 11.08 -11.64
C PHE A 50 7.60 12.30 -11.90
N LYS A 51 8.17 13.49 -12.08
CA LYS A 51 7.41 14.74 -12.23
C LYS A 51 6.84 14.94 -13.64
N ASN A 52 7.58 14.56 -14.68
CA ASN A 52 7.28 14.98 -16.06
C ASN A 52 6.82 13.83 -16.97
N LYS A 53 7.00 12.56 -16.57
CA LYS A 53 6.69 11.39 -17.41
C LYS A 53 5.54 10.56 -16.87
N LYS A 54 4.55 11.21 -16.24
CA LYS A 54 3.35 10.56 -15.73
C LYS A 54 2.47 10.03 -16.86
N LEU A 55 1.86 8.87 -16.62
CA LEU A 55 0.85 8.28 -17.48
C LEU A 55 -0.55 8.66 -16.98
N PRO A 56 -1.53 8.92 -17.85
CA PRO A 56 -2.91 9.13 -17.42
C PRO A 56 -3.44 7.95 -16.61
N ALA A 57 -4.23 8.22 -15.56
CA ALA A 57 -4.89 7.17 -14.77
C ALA A 57 -5.79 6.26 -15.63
N VAL A 58 -6.48 6.88 -16.60
CA VAL A 58 -7.26 6.20 -17.62
C VAL A 58 -6.54 6.38 -18.95
N LEU A 59 -5.95 5.31 -19.45
CA LEU A 59 -5.24 5.32 -20.72
C LEU A 59 -6.21 5.43 -21.91
N PRO A 60 -5.85 6.20 -22.96
CA PRO A 60 -6.62 6.22 -24.20
C PRO A 60 -6.80 4.84 -24.82
N ALA A 61 -7.95 4.60 -25.46
CA ALA A 61 -8.32 3.27 -25.98
C ALA A 61 -7.32 2.73 -27.02
N ASP A 62 -6.71 3.61 -27.81
CA ASP A 62 -5.75 3.25 -28.86
C ASP A 62 -4.41 2.72 -28.33
N VAL A 63 -4.05 3.06 -27.09
CA VAL A 63 -2.86 2.53 -26.40
C VAL A 63 -3.20 1.48 -25.35
N ALA A 64 -4.43 1.49 -24.83
CA ALA A 64 -4.91 0.51 -23.86
C ALA A 64 -5.20 -0.84 -24.52
N ASN A 65 -5.62 -0.85 -25.79
CA ASN A 65 -5.89 -2.06 -26.55
C ASN A 65 -4.60 -2.68 -27.13
N ALA A 66 -4.70 -3.94 -27.55
CA ALA A 66 -3.57 -4.65 -28.15
C ALA A 66 -3.05 -3.91 -29.40
N ARG A 67 -1.76 -3.57 -29.38
CA ARG A 67 -1.01 -3.09 -30.54
C ARG A 67 -0.06 -4.16 -31.04
N ASN A 68 0.05 -4.27 -32.36
CA ASN A 68 0.93 -5.23 -33.02
C ASN A 68 2.18 -4.58 -33.63
N VAL A 69 2.26 -3.25 -33.62
CA VAL A 69 3.35 -2.48 -34.23
C VAL A 69 3.86 -1.46 -33.22
N PHE A 70 5.16 -1.47 -32.98
CA PHE A 70 5.85 -0.55 -32.09
C PHE A 70 7.03 0.11 -32.83
N PRO A 71 7.41 1.35 -32.47
CA PRO A 71 8.59 1.99 -33.04
C PRO A 71 9.85 1.17 -32.74
N LYS A 72 10.74 1.03 -33.73
CA LYS A 72 12.04 0.36 -33.55
C LYS A 72 13.07 1.23 -32.85
N HIS A 73 12.92 2.55 -32.93
CA HIS A 73 13.82 3.53 -32.32
C HIS A 73 13.03 4.38 -31.35
N LEU A 74 13.37 4.29 -30.07
CA LEU A 74 12.70 4.95 -28.96
C LEU A 74 13.60 6.08 -28.44
N VAL A 75 13.32 7.30 -28.90
CA VAL A 75 14.13 8.50 -28.65
C VAL A 75 13.37 9.46 -27.74
N PRO A 76 13.97 10.00 -26.66
CA PRO A 76 13.32 10.98 -25.81
C PRO A 76 12.91 12.24 -26.60
N LEU A 77 11.72 12.76 -26.30
CA LEU A 77 11.14 13.91 -27.02
C LEU A 77 11.80 15.23 -26.67
N GLU A 78 12.45 15.33 -25.52
CA GLU A 78 13.09 16.55 -25.06
C GLU A 78 14.15 17.04 -26.07
N THR A 79 14.11 18.33 -26.35
CA THR A 79 15.10 19.02 -27.20
C THR A 79 15.89 20.08 -26.43
N ILE A 80 15.34 20.55 -25.31
CA ILE A 80 15.90 21.59 -24.45
C ILE A 80 15.97 21.06 -23.00
N CYS A 81 17.03 21.40 -22.28
CA CYS A 81 17.18 21.05 -20.88
C CYS A 81 16.19 21.81 -19.99
N THR A 82 15.40 21.07 -19.21
CA THR A 82 14.41 21.57 -18.25
C THR A 82 15.00 22.10 -16.94
N GLU A 83 16.27 21.83 -16.67
CA GLU A 83 16.97 22.21 -15.42
C GLU A 83 17.82 23.49 -15.59
N CYS A 84 18.16 23.84 -16.83
CA CYS A 84 18.91 25.06 -17.11
C CYS A 84 17.94 26.24 -17.26
N THR A 85 18.31 27.39 -16.70
CA THR A 85 17.55 28.64 -16.85
C THR A 85 17.61 29.19 -18.27
N GLU A 86 18.71 28.95 -18.97
CA GLU A 86 18.83 29.19 -20.40
C GLU A 86 18.31 27.97 -21.17
N ASN A 87 17.65 28.21 -22.32
CA ASN A 87 17.14 27.19 -23.25
C ASN A 87 18.28 26.39 -23.90
N THR A 88 19.03 25.65 -23.09
CA THR A 88 20.20 24.86 -23.45
C THR A 88 19.74 23.68 -24.29
N LEU A 89 20.19 23.60 -25.54
CA LEU A 89 19.92 22.46 -26.42
C LEU A 89 20.57 21.19 -25.86
N LEU A 90 19.87 20.07 -25.97
CA LEU A 90 20.40 18.76 -25.62
C LEU A 90 21.29 18.20 -26.73
N SER A 91 22.10 17.19 -26.38
CA SER A 91 22.87 16.43 -27.36
C SER A 91 21.99 15.78 -28.43
N GLU A 92 22.60 15.39 -29.54
CA GLU A 92 22.00 14.39 -30.43
C GLU A 92 21.69 13.09 -29.65
N PRO A 93 20.69 12.30 -30.10
CA PRO A 93 20.35 11.03 -29.47
C PRO A 93 21.56 10.09 -29.36
N GLN A 94 21.88 9.68 -28.14
CA GLN A 94 22.92 8.72 -27.83
C GLN A 94 22.28 7.34 -27.64
N LEU A 95 22.79 6.33 -28.34
CA LEU A 95 22.27 4.96 -28.26
C LEU A 95 22.61 4.36 -26.90
N ILE A 96 21.61 3.87 -26.17
CA ILE A 96 21.80 3.11 -24.93
C ILE A 96 22.01 1.63 -25.28
N THR A 97 21.07 1.06 -26.03
CA THR A 97 21.13 -0.34 -26.50
C THR A 97 20.28 -0.51 -27.76
N SER A 98 20.68 -1.42 -28.64
CA SER A 98 19.89 -1.88 -29.79
C SER A 98 19.20 -3.23 -29.56
N LYS A 99 19.37 -3.80 -28.36
CA LYS A 99 18.92 -5.15 -27.98
C LYS A 99 17.76 -5.11 -26.98
N ALA A 100 17.06 -3.98 -26.86
CA ALA A 100 15.92 -3.89 -25.97
C ALA A 100 14.77 -4.77 -26.45
N THR A 101 13.93 -5.17 -25.51
CA THR A 101 12.81 -6.09 -25.71
C THR A 101 11.50 -5.48 -25.24
N ILE A 102 10.44 -5.61 -26.04
CA ILE A 102 9.07 -5.25 -25.66
C ILE A 102 8.30 -6.53 -25.32
N LEU A 103 7.86 -6.63 -24.08
CA LEU A 103 6.99 -7.70 -23.59
C LEU A 103 5.54 -7.36 -23.92
N THR A 104 4.88 -8.26 -24.63
CA THR A 104 3.45 -8.15 -24.96
C THR A 104 2.68 -9.34 -24.40
N MET A 105 1.36 -9.34 -24.59
CA MET A 105 0.52 -10.47 -24.22
C MET A 105 0.73 -11.71 -25.12
N THR A 106 1.25 -11.51 -26.33
CA THR A 106 1.28 -12.53 -27.38
C THR A 106 2.67 -12.83 -27.91
N ASP A 107 3.65 -11.98 -27.61
CA ASP A 107 5.03 -12.08 -28.13
C ASP A 107 6.05 -11.31 -27.27
N VAL A 108 7.32 -11.62 -27.50
CA VAL A 108 8.49 -10.88 -27.00
C VAL A 108 9.22 -10.31 -28.20
N ILE A 109 9.12 -8.99 -28.39
CA ILE A 109 9.65 -8.30 -29.56
C ILE A 109 11.08 -7.83 -29.26
N GLU A 110 12.05 -8.34 -30.01
CA GLU A 110 13.47 -8.04 -29.82
C GLU A 110 14.00 -7.03 -30.86
N GLY A 111 15.21 -6.52 -30.64
CA GLY A 111 15.89 -5.62 -31.58
C GLY A 111 15.38 -4.18 -31.54
N ILE A 112 14.86 -3.74 -30.40
CA ILE A 112 14.41 -2.37 -30.18
C ILE A 112 15.60 -1.53 -29.72
N SER A 113 15.74 -0.34 -30.29
CA SER A 113 16.79 0.61 -29.95
C SER A 113 16.26 1.69 -29.02
N THR A 114 16.89 1.87 -27.85
CA THR A 114 16.58 2.92 -26.87
C THR A 114 17.70 3.94 -26.81
N TYR A 115 17.33 5.21 -26.61
CA TYR A 115 18.26 6.33 -26.64
C TYR A 115 18.10 7.24 -25.42
N CYS A 116 19.17 7.97 -25.10
CA CYS A 116 19.14 9.12 -24.20
C CYS A 116 19.61 10.40 -24.90
N LYS A 117 19.37 11.54 -24.26
CA LYS A 117 19.95 12.83 -24.60
C LYS A 117 20.51 13.48 -23.35
N CYS A 118 21.62 14.18 -23.50
CA CYS A 118 22.36 14.76 -22.37
C CYS A 118 22.47 16.27 -22.51
N CYS A 119 22.35 16.99 -21.39
CA CYS A 119 22.64 18.41 -21.33
C CYS A 119 24.14 18.62 -21.09
N TYR A 120 24.85 19.23 -22.05
CA TYR A 120 26.30 19.47 -21.94
C TYR A 120 26.67 20.45 -20.81
N ARG A 121 25.73 21.29 -20.36
CA ARG A 121 25.99 22.31 -19.32
C ARG A 121 25.87 21.75 -17.91
N CYS A 122 24.75 21.09 -17.59
CA CYS A 122 24.48 20.61 -16.23
C CYS A 122 24.56 19.09 -16.07
N GLY A 123 24.83 18.35 -17.15
CA GLY A 123 24.92 16.90 -17.14
C GLY A 123 23.59 16.16 -16.96
N MET A 124 22.45 16.85 -17.05
CA MET A 124 21.13 16.21 -16.95
C MET A 124 20.91 15.23 -18.10
N ILE A 125 20.44 14.02 -17.79
CA ILE A 125 20.18 12.96 -18.77
C ILE A 125 18.67 12.72 -18.90
N TYR A 126 18.20 12.65 -20.14
CA TYR A 126 16.82 12.37 -20.52
C TYR A 126 16.78 11.02 -21.24
N ARG A 127 16.02 10.06 -20.73
CA ARG A 127 15.77 8.76 -21.38
C ARG A 127 14.37 8.71 -21.98
N TYR A 128 14.18 7.84 -22.97
CA TYR A 128 12.85 7.59 -23.52
C TYR A 128 11.89 7.09 -22.44
N GLN A 129 10.75 7.77 -22.27
CA GLN A 129 9.72 7.38 -21.31
C GLN A 129 8.31 7.75 -21.80
N GLU A 130 8.11 7.84 -23.11
CA GLU A 130 6.81 8.23 -23.67
C GLU A 130 5.84 7.06 -23.69
N TRP A 131 4.63 7.29 -23.18
CA TRP A 131 3.57 6.28 -23.13
C TRP A 131 2.70 6.25 -24.39
N SER A 132 2.71 7.32 -25.19
CA SER A 132 1.87 7.46 -26.40
C SER A 132 2.15 6.40 -27.46
N ASP A 133 3.35 5.82 -27.47
CA ASP A 133 3.72 4.73 -28.39
C ASP A 133 3.16 3.37 -27.96
N GLY A 134 2.42 3.30 -26.85
CA GLY A 134 1.79 2.08 -26.36
C GLY A 134 2.74 1.18 -25.55
N VAL A 135 3.88 1.72 -25.11
CA VAL A 135 4.88 1.02 -24.30
C VAL A 135 5.18 1.76 -23.01
N HIS A 136 5.67 1.01 -22.05
CA HIS A 136 6.21 1.49 -20.78
C HIS A 136 7.66 1.04 -20.66
N ASN A 137 8.59 1.98 -20.66
CA ASN A 137 10.01 1.69 -20.49
C ASN A 137 10.34 1.50 -18.99
N TYR A 138 10.84 0.31 -18.61
CA TYR A 138 11.28 0.04 -17.25
C TYR A 138 12.77 0.40 -17.07
N ASP A 139 13.66 -0.21 -17.83
CA ASP A 139 15.12 -0.08 -17.64
C ASP A 139 15.93 0.04 -18.94
N ASP A 140 15.31 0.56 -20.00
CA ASP A 140 15.85 0.73 -21.35
C ASP A 140 16.14 -0.57 -22.10
N HIS A 141 16.11 -1.71 -21.41
CA HIS A 141 16.31 -3.06 -21.98
C HIS A 141 15.01 -3.86 -21.99
N ILE A 142 14.16 -3.64 -21.00
CA ILE A 142 12.83 -4.23 -20.89
C ILE A 142 11.80 -3.12 -20.93
N LEU A 143 10.88 -3.27 -21.87
CA LEU A 143 9.69 -2.46 -22.00
C LEU A 143 8.46 -3.36 -21.94
N LEU A 144 7.38 -2.88 -21.36
CA LEU A 144 6.10 -3.57 -21.35
C LEU A 144 5.15 -2.85 -22.28
N SER A 145 4.41 -3.55 -23.12
CA SER A 145 3.24 -2.95 -23.77
C SER A 145 2.24 -2.48 -22.70
N LEU A 146 1.59 -1.35 -22.92
CA LEU A 146 0.59 -0.84 -21.98
C LEU A 146 -0.60 -1.80 -21.82
N HIS A 147 -0.96 -2.53 -22.88
CA HIS A 147 -1.95 -3.59 -22.81
C HIS A 147 -1.53 -4.72 -21.83
N LEU A 148 -0.27 -5.15 -21.84
CA LEU A 148 0.25 -6.10 -20.85
C LEU A 148 0.19 -5.52 -19.42
N CYS A 149 0.55 -4.25 -19.23
CA CYS A 149 0.43 -3.60 -17.92
C CYS A 149 -1.01 -3.62 -17.39
N ILE A 150 -1.99 -3.31 -18.24
CA ILE A 150 -3.42 -3.36 -17.89
C ILE A 150 -3.86 -4.79 -17.58
N PHE A 151 -3.40 -5.77 -18.35
CA PHE A 151 -3.67 -7.18 -18.06
C PHE A 151 -3.14 -7.59 -16.69
N LEU A 152 -1.87 -7.28 -16.38
CA LEU A 152 -1.27 -7.59 -15.08
C LEU A 152 -2.00 -6.92 -13.91
N ARG A 153 -2.42 -5.66 -14.09
CA ARG A 153 -3.29 -4.94 -13.14
C ARG A 153 -4.59 -5.70 -12.89
N ASN A 154 -5.26 -6.13 -13.95
CA ASN A 154 -6.51 -6.88 -13.85
C ASN A 154 -6.31 -8.27 -13.21
N SER A 155 -5.20 -8.96 -13.52
CA SER A 155 -4.84 -10.23 -12.87
C SER A 155 -4.76 -10.08 -11.35
N LEU A 156 -4.14 -8.99 -10.86
CA LEU A 156 -4.05 -8.70 -9.43
C LEU A 156 -5.42 -8.41 -8.80
N GLN A 157 -6.32 -7.72 -9.52
CA GLN A 157 -7.70 -7.49 -9.07
C GLN A 157 -8.51 -8.79 -8.96
N THR A 158 -8.16 -9.80 -9.77
CA THR A 158 -8.75 -11.15 -9.71
C THR A 158 -7.96 -12.12 -8.83
N HIS A 159 -7.05 -11.62 -7.99
CA HIS A 159 -6.25 -12.39 -7.03
C HIS A 159 -5.21 -13.36 -7.65
N GLN A 160 -4.78 -13.09 -8.88
CA GLN A 160 -3.72 -13.83 -9.55
C GLN A 160 -2.39 -13.08 -9.40
N ALA A 161 -1.35 -13.78 -8.91
CA ALA A 161 -0.01 -13.24 -8.83
C ALA A 161 0.56 -12.97 -10.23
N ILE A 162 1.36 -11.90 -10.37
CA ILE A 162 2.04 -11.56 -11.63
C ILE A 162 2.88 -12.72 -12.15
N GLY A 163 3.62 -13.43 -11.28
CA GLY A 163 4.40 -14.60 -11.70
C GLY A 163 3.54 -15.68 -12.35
N SER A 164 2.37 -15.99 -11.79
CA SER A 164 1.43 -16.96 -12.36
C SER A 164 0.81 -16.46 -13.67
N ALA A 165 0.56 -15.15 -13.79
CA ALA A 165 0.08 -14.56 -15.04
C ALA A 165 1.14 -14.63 -16.15
N VAL A 166 2.40 -14.33 -15.83
CA VAL A 166 3.54 -14.45 -16.75
C VAL A 166 3.76 -15.90 -17.17
N GLU A 167 3.74 -16.84 -16.24
CA GLU A 167 3.89 -18.27 -16.55
C GLU A 167 2.81 -18.77 -17.53
N ALA A 168 1.56 -18.29 -17.37
CA ALA A 168 0.48 -18.59 -18.31
C ALA A 168 0.75 -17.99 -19.71
N LEU A 169 1.31 -16.77 -19.77
CA LEU A 169 1.69 -16.13 -21.04
C LEU A 169 2.81 -16.89 -21.73
N GLU A 170 3.89 -17.24 -21.02
CA GLU A 170 5.02 -18.02 -21.56
C GLU A 170 4.55 -19.33 -22.19
N LYS A 171 3.68 -20.06 -21.49
CA LYS A 171 3.08 -21.31 -21.98
C LYS A 171 2.20 -21.11 -23.20
N THR A 172 1.52 -19.98 -23.29
CA THR A 172 0.57 -19.69 -24.39
C THR A 172 1.29 -19.22 -25.65
N CYS A 173 2.29 -18.34 -25.52
CA CYS A 173 3.01 -17.79 -26.67
C CYS A 173 4.27 -18.61 -27.06
N GLY A 174 4.70 -19.56 -26.22
CA GLY A 174 5.90 -20.35 -26.47
C GLY A 174 7.20 -19.53 -26.43
N LYS A 175 7.20 -18.38 -25.75
CA LYS A 175 8.35 -17.48 -25.59
C LYS A 175 8.74 -17.41 -24.13
N ARG A 176 10.03 -17.22 -23.86
CA ARG A 176 10.52 -16.94 -22.52
C ARG A 176 10.37 -15.47 -22.20
N PHE A 177 9.83 -15.18 -21.03
CA PHE A 177 9.81 -13.85 -20.46
C PHE A 177 11.01 -13.67 -19.52
N PRO A 178 11.34 -12.42 -19.16
CA PRO A 178 12.24 -12.14 -18.05
C PRO A 178 11.73 -12.74 -16.74
N SER A 179 12.60 -12.84 -15.74
CA SER A 179 12.24 -13.41 -14.45
C SER A 179 10.98 -12.76 -13.85
N HIS A 180 10.15 -13.55 -13.14
CA HIS A 180 8.90 -13.06 -12.54
C HIS A 180 9.11 -11.82 -11.67
N GLN A 181 10.24 -11.74 -10.96
CA GLN A 181 10.61 -10.58 -10.15
C GLN A 181 10.86 -9.33 -10.99
N ARG A 182 11.52 -9.47 -12.14
CA ARG A 182 11.84 -8.36 -13.05
C ARG A 182 10.58 -7.83 -13.73
N VAL A 183 9.65 -8.72 -14.12
CA VAL A 183 8.33 -8.31 -14.64
C VAL A 183 7.49 -7.64 -13.55
N LEU A 184 7.50 -8.16 -12.31
CA LEU A 184 6.86 -7.51 -11.18
C LEU A 184 7.41 -6.09 -10.97
N TYR A 185 8.73 -5.89 -10.96
CA TYR A 185 9.31 -4.56 -10.77
C TYR A 185 8.99 -3.61 -11.91
N ALA A 186 8.98 -4.10 -13.15
CA ALA A 186 8.53 -3.30 -14.29
C ALA A 186 7.06 -2.88 -14.18
N TYR A 187 6.20 -3.77 -13.69
CA TYR A 187 4.81 -3.44 -13.38
C TYR A 187 4.68 -2.41 -12.24
N LEU A 188 5.45 -2.56 -11.15
CA LEU A 188 5.42 -1.59 -10.05
C LEU A 188 5.92 -0.20 -10.48
N HIS A 189 6.93 -0.17 -11.35
CA HIS A 189 7.43 1.05 -11.99
C HIS A 189 6.32 1.73 -12.83
N PHE A 190 5.56 0.95 -13.61
CA PHE A 190 4.39 1.43 -14.35
C PHE A 190 3.33 2.02 -13.43
N GLU A 191 2.96 1.32 -12.36
CA GLU A 191 1.98 1.81 -11.39
C GLU A 191 2.47 3.07 -10.65
N ALA A 192 3.78 3.22 -10.44
CA ALA A 192 4.36 4.41 -9.79
C ALA A 192 4.35 5.65 -10.70
N LEU A 193 4.40 5.44 -12.02
CA LEU A 193 4.28 6.50 -13.02
C LEU A 193 2.84 6.74 -13.50
N THR A 194 1.89 5.88 -13.16
CA THR A 194 0.47 6.15 -13.43
C THR A 194 -0.06 7.20 -12.46
N ASP A 195 -0.77 8.21 -12.99
CA ASP A 195 -1.30 9.36 -12.25
C ASP A 195 -2.58 9.02 -11.48
N HIS A 196 -2.50 8.01 -10.61
CA HIS A 196 -3.62 7.61 -9.76
C HIS A 196 -3.97 8.71 -8.75
N SER A 197 -5.25 9.04 -8.66
CA SER A 197 -5.72 10.06 -7.71
C SER A 197 -5.57 9.65 -6.24
N TYR A 198 -5.62 8.34 -5.96
CA TYR A 198 -5.65 7.77 -4.60
C TYR A 198 -6.64 8.50 -3.65
N THR A 199 -7.76 8.97 -4.21
CA THR A 199 -8.72 9.84 -3.51
C THR A 199 -9.26 9.21 -2.23
N PHE A 200 -9.51 7.89 -2.24
CA PHE A 200 -10.05 7.12 -1.11
C PHE A 200 -11.28 7.79 -0.48
N ALA A 201 -12.28 8.03 -1.34
CA ALA A 201 -13.56 8.61 -0.96
C ALA A 201 -14.70 7.85 -1.64
N CYS A 202 -15.83 7.73 -0.95
CA CYS A 202 -17.03 7.11 -1.47
C CYS A 202 -17.89 8.13 -2.22
N VAL A 203 -18.39 7.76 -3.39
CA VAL A 203 -19.32 8.59 -4.15
C VAL A 203 -20.68 8.78 -3.45
N THR A 204 -21.03 7.92 -2.48
CA THR A 204 -22.25 8.02 -1.68
C THR A 204 -22.01 8.76 -0.36
N CYS A 205 -20.96 8.38 0.38
CA CYS A 205 -20.66 8.96 1.69
C CYS A 205 -19.84 10.26 1.63
N GLY A 206 -19.26 10.59 0.48
CA GLY A 206 -18.44 11.79 0.29
C GLY A 206 -17.05 11.68 0.89
N TYR A 207 -16.37 12.81 1.10
CA TYR A 207 -15.03 12.86 1.68
C TYR A 207 -15.00 12.58 3.19
N HIS A 208 -16.10 12.84 3.91
CA HIS A 208 -16.18 12.71 5.36
C HIS A 208 -17.33 11.79 5.74
N PRO A 209 -17.08 10.48 5.89
CA PRO A 209 -18.13 9.50 6.15
C PRO A 209 -18.66 9.64 7.59
N VAL A 210 -19.99 9.74 7.72
CA VAL A 210 -20.66 9.80 9.04
C VAL A 210 -20.37 8.56 9.88
N THR A 211 -20.35 7.40 9.24
CA THR A 211 -20.11 6.10 9.85
C THR A 211 -18.87 5.48 9.25
N VAL A 212 -18.00 4.96 10.10
CA VAL A 212 -16.84 4.18 9.69
C VAL A 212 -16.81 2.83 10.39
N VAL A 213 -16.23 1.87 9.70
CA VAL A 213 -16.00 0.49 10.15
C VAL A 213 -14.51 0.23 10.08
N MET A 214 -13.95 -0.18 11.22
CA MET A 214 -12.51 -0.36 11.43
C MET A 214 -12.22 -1.81 11.72
N ASP A 215 -11.23 -2.36 11.05
CA ASP A 215 -10.77 -3.73 11.31
C ASP A 215 -9.29 -3.88 10.87
N LEU A 216 -8.66 -4.94 11.36
CA LEU A 216 -7.27 -5.28 11.13
C LEU A 216 -7.14 -6.60 10.37
N HIS A 217 -6.43 -6.55 9.24
CA HIS A 217 -5.99 -7.76 8.58
C HIS A 217 -4.66 -8.23 9.18
N LYS A 218 -4.73 -9.19 10.12
CA LYS A 218 -3.55 -9.78 10.80
C LYS A 218 -2.62 -10.60 9.89
N LYS A 219 -3.10 -11.00 8.71
CA LYS A 219 -2.34 -11.77 7.69
C LYS A 219 -1.91 -10.82 6.55
N GLY A 220 -1.19 -11.26 5.52
CA GLY A 220 -0.75 -10.32 4.47
C GLY A 220 0.23 -9.29 5.04
N VAL A 221 1.29 -9.82 5.64
CA VAL A 221 2.29 -9.09 6.43
C VAL A 221 3.60 -9.10 5.67
N PHE A 222 4.37 -8.04 5.77
CA PHE A 222 5.74 -8.03 5.25
C PHE A 222 6.71 -8.50 6.32
N SER A 223 7.73 -9.24 5.89
CA SER A 223 8.79 -9.70 6.77
C SER A 223 9.75 -8.55 7.09
N MET A 224 10.04 -8.36 8.37
CA MET A 224 10.99 -7.37 8.84
C MET A 224 11.55 -7.70 10.23
N PRO A 225 12.87 -7.71 10.44
CA PRO A 225 13.40 -7.81 11.79
C PRO A 225 13.01 -6.56 12.60
N VAL A 226 12.00 -6.68 13.48
CA VAL A 226 11.50 -5.58 14.35
C VAL A 226 12.60 -5.05 15.28
N SER A 227 13.64 -5.86 15.55
CA SER A 227 14.85 -5.43 16.28
C SER A 227 15.66 -4.35 15.57
N ASN A 228 15.42 -4.12 14.28
CA ASN A 228 16.20 -3.20 13.45
C ASN A 228 15.47 -1.88 13.17
N ILE A 229 14.26 -1.68 13.71
CA ILE A 229 13.56 -0.40 13.58
C ILE A 229 14.20 0.59 14.56
N GLU A 230 14.75 1.67 14.02
CA GLU A 230 15.39 2.72 14.80
C GLU A 230 14.41 3.37 15.79
N VAL A 231 14.91 3.69 16.99
CA VAL A 231 14.19 4.52 17.94
C VAL A 231 14.08 5.92 17.33
N PRO A 232 12.90 6.56 17.32
CA PRO A 232 12.77 7.89 16.75
C PRO A 232 13.60 8.93 17.52
N PRO A 233 13.91 10.08 16.90
CA PRO A 233 14.53 11.22 17.58
C PRO A 233 13.79 11.60 18.87
N GLN A 234 14.51 12.13 19.87
CA GLN A 234 13.93 12.45 21.19
C GLN A 234 12.80 13.50 21.14
N ASP A 235 12.85 14.38 20.14
CA ASP A 235 11.91 15.47 19.88
C ASP A 235 10.79 15.08 18.89
N PHE A 236 10.71 13.82 18.48
CA PHE A 236 9.67 13.36 17.57
C PHE A 236 8.28 13.45 18.21
N ASP A 237 7.43 14.30 17.65
CA ASP A 237 6.07 14.60 18.14
C ASP A 237 5.02 13.56 17.73
N GLY A 238 5.44 12.51 17.01
CA GLY A 238 4.55 11.47 16.52
C GLY A 238 3.84 11.82 15.22
N LYS A 239 4.23 12.88 14.50
CA LYS A 239 3.66 13.22 13.17
C LYS A 239 4.63 12.88 12.04
N VAL A 240 4.09 12.36 10.95
CA VAL A 240 4.82 11.99 9.74
C VAL A 240 4.17 12.64 8.52
N ASN A 241 4.97 13.03 7.53
CA ASN A 241 4.46 13.58 6.28
C ASN A 241 4.02 12.44 5.35
N ALA A 242 2.70 12.30 5.16
CA ALA A 242 2.14 11.27 4.30
C ALA A 242 2.46 11.48 2.82
N GLU A 243 2.55 12.73 2.33
CA GLU A 243 2.85 12.98 0.92
C GLU A 243 4.28 12.60 0.59
N GLU A 244 5.22 13.11 1.38
CA GLU A 244 6.65 12.82 1.25
C GLU A 244 6.95 11.32 1.35
N PHE A 245 6.38 10.65 2.36
CA PHE A 245 6.57 9.21 2.54
C PHE A 245 6.13 8.43 1.29
N TRP A 246 4.90 8.66 0.81
CA TRP A 246 4.34 7.91 -0.31
C TRP A 246 4.91 8.32 -1.67
N GLU A 247 5.44 9.54 -1.79
CA GLU A 247 6.30 9.96 -2.90
C GLU A 247 7.62 9.17 -2.88
N GLY A 248 8.31 9.09 -1.73
CA GLY A 248 9.52 8.30 -1.56
C GLY A 248 9.33 6.82 -1.93
N VAL A 249 8.21 6.22 -1.51
CA VAL A 249 7.82 4.85 -1.92
C VAL A 249 7.72 4.74 -3.45
N SER A 250 7.18 5.75 -4.13
CA SER A 250 7.03 5.76 -5.59
C SER A 250 8.38 5.97 -6.29
N LEU A 251 9.23 6.85 -5.75
CA LEU A 251 10.60 7.06 -6.23
C LEU A 251 11.44 5.77 -6.12
N GLU A 252 11.30 5.01 -5.03
CA GLU A 252 11.95 3.69 -4.89
C GLU A 252 11.52 2.74 -6.01
N MET A 253 10.23 2.70 -6.37
CA MET A 253 9.76 1.82 -7.46
C MET A 253 10.34 2.24 -8.81
N ILE A 254 10.48 3.56 -9.04
CA ILE A 254 10.99 4.11 -10.30
C ILE A 254 12.48 3.85 -10.44
N SER A 255 13.27 4.07 -9.39
CA SER A 255 14.72 3.93 -9.45
C SER A 255 15.21 2.48 -9.59
N ARG A 256 14.39 1.47 -9.27
CA ARG A 256 14.77 0.04 -9.36
C ARG A 256 15.23 -0.40 -10.75
N GLY A 257 14.67 0.20 -11.81
CA GLY A 257 15.09 -0.06 -13.19
C GLY A 257 16.42 0.61 -13.57
N LEU A 258 16.94 1.49 -12.72
CA LEU A 258 18.07 2.37 -13.04
C LEU A 258 19.30 2.10 -12.15
N VAL A 259 19.24 1.07 -11.31
CA VAL A 259 20.35 0.68 -10.43
C VAL A 259 20.67 -0.81 -10.59
N PRO A 260 21.95 -1.22 -10.45
CA PRO A 260 22.33 -2.63 -10.55
C PRO A 260 21.68 -3.52 -9.48
N SER A 261 21.42 -2.95 -8.30
CA SER A 261 20.71 -3.64 -7.22
C SER A 261 19.95 -2.66 -6.34
N ASN A 262 18.86 -3.13 -5.72
CA ASN A 262 18.09 -2.29 -4.80
C ASN A 262 18.88 -1.86 -3.54
N ARG A 263 20.06 -2.45 -3.27
CA ARG A 263 20.93 -2.00 -2.17
C ARG A 263 21.65 -0.69 -2.48
N GLN A 264 21.86 -0.40 -3.76
CA GLN A 264 22.49 0.83 -4.25
C GLN A 264 21.44 1.88 -4.63
N ASN A 265 20.16 1.60 -4.38
CA ASN A 265 19.08 2.51 -4.66
C ASN A 265 19.09 3.66 -3.64
N PRO A 266 19.28 4.93 -4.06
CA PRO A 266 19.31 6.06 -3.12
C PRO A 266 17.94 6.40 -2.53
N PHE A 267 16.86 5.81 -3.06
CA PHE A 267 15.48 6.06 -2.65
C PHE A 267 14.88 4.96 -1.77
N VAL A 268 15.69 4.03 -1.23
CA VAL A 268 15.18 2.94 -0.39
C VAL A 268 14.43 3.50 0.82
N VAL A 269 13.16 3.11 0.94
CA VAL A 269 12.33 3.40 2.10
C VAL A 269 12.41 2.21 3.06
N CYS A 270 13.03 2.43 4.21
CA CYS A 270 13.07 1.44 5.28
C CYS A 270 11.95 1.69 6.30
N PRO A 271 11.37 0.64 6.89
CA PRO A 271 10.43 0.81 7.99
C PRO A 271 11.04 1.58 9.18
N SER A 272 10.39 2.66 9.58
CA SER A 272 10.83 3.60 10.62
C SER A 272 9.61 4.17 11.35
N TYR A 273 9.69 4.48 12.64
CA TYR A 273 8.55 5.16 13.30
C TYR A 273 8.36 6.60 12.85
N HIS A 274 9.44 7.29 12.46
CA HIS A 274 9.43 8.72 12.10
C HIS A 274 9.35 8.95 10.58
N TYR A 275 9.39 7.89 9.78
CA TYR A 275 9.25 7.95 8.31
C TYR A 275 8.43 6.76 7.80
N TRP A 276 7.22 6.61 8.32
CA TRP A 276 6.25 5.59 7.92
C TRP A 276 4.84 6.09 8.13
N ALA A 277 4.11 6.34 7.05
CA ALA A 277 2.82 7.01 7.13
C ALA A 277 1.65 6.12 6.67
N PRO A 278 0.48 6.18 7.34
CA PRO A 278 -0.74 5.66 6.76
C PRO A 278 -1.10 6.41 5.48
N TRP A 279 -1.87 5.79 4.59
CA TRP A 279 -2.59 6.54 3.57
C TRP A 279 -3.98 6.86 4.08
N ILE A 280 -4.30 8.15 4.16
CA ILE A 280 -5.64 8.67 4.44
C ILE A 280 -6.02 9.52 3.24
N GLY A 281 -7.24 9.34 2.70
CA GLY A 281 -7.72 10.09 1.53
C GLY A 281 -7.44 11.59 1.67
N ARG A 282 -6.95 12.23 0.60
CA ARG A 282 -6.42 13.60 0.66
C ARG A 282 -7.44 14.63 1.15
N HIS A 283 -8.71 14.44 0.80
CA HIS A 283 -9.80 15.29 1.27
C HIS A 283 -10.29 14.91 2.67
N THR A 284 -10.03 13.68 3.11
CA THR A 284 -10.46 13.14 4.41
C THR A 284 -9.52 13.57 5.54
N ARG A 285 -8.21 13.65 5.27
CA ARG A 285 -7.19 14.08 6.25
C ARG A 285 -7.14 15.59 6.40
N SER A 286 -6.81 16.06 7.60
CA SER A 286 -6.71 17.48 7.92
C SER A 286 -5.56 18.17 7.19
N THR A 287 -4.39 17.52 7.17
CA THR A 287 -3.17 18.01 6.50
C THR A 287 -2.34 16.85 5.95
N SER A 288 -1.21 17.12 5.30
CA SER A 288 -0.22 16.10 4.93
C SER A 288 0.51 15.50 6.15
N MET A 289 0.51 16.19 7.29
CA MET A 289 1.09 15.71 8.55
C MET A 289 0.06 14.87 9.30
N VAL A 290 0.30 13.57 9.37
CA VAL A 290 -0.59 12.58 10.01
C VAL A 290 0.10 11.93 11.19
N LEU A 291 -0.67 11.42 12.14
CA LEU A 291 -0.12 10.78 13.33
C LEU A 291 0.40 9.36 13.03
N ASN A 292 1.58 9.06 13.56
CA ASN A 292 2.12 7.73 13.76
C ASN A 292 2.85 7.65 15.11
N THR A 293 2.11 7.29 16.16
CA THR A 293 2.64 7.21 17.53
C THR A 293 3.06 5.79 17.91
N GLU A 294 3.27 4.91 16.93
CA GLU A 294 3.53 3.49 17.15
C GLU A 294 4.81 3.21 17.98
N TYR A 295 5.79 4.11 17.94
CA TYR A 295 6.99 4.05 18.80
C TYR A 295 6.66 3.98 20.29
N SER A 296 5.55 4.57 20.73
CA SER A 296 5.12 4.52 22.13
C SER A 296 4.81 3.10 22.62
N LYS A 297 4.52 2.17 21.69
CA LYS A 297 4.30 0.75 22.02
C LYS A 297 5.59 0.03 22.44
N VAL A 298 6.76 0.55 22.09
CA VAL A 298 8.08 -0.04 22.42
C VAL A 298 8.29 -0.06 23.94
N HIS A 299 7.75 0.93 24.65
CA HIS A 299 7.93 1.11 26.09
C HIS A 299 6.86 0.40 26.93
N THR A 300 5.93 -0.33 26.31
CA THR A 300 4.87 -1.08 27.00
C THR A 300 5.25 -2.57 27.03
N ALA A 301 5.39 -3.16 28.22
CA ALA A 301 5.69 -4.59 28.35
C ALA A 301 4.56 -5.43 27.72
N ARG A 302 4.91 -6.38 26.84
CA ARG A 302 3.93 -7.28 26.17
C ARG A 302 3.21 -8.15 27.21
N THR A 303 1.90 -8.30 27.08
CA THR A 303 1.12 -9.27 27.87
C THR A 303 1.18 -10.68 27.25
N PRO A 304 1.18 -11.75 28.06
CA PRO A 304 1.37 -13.14 27.61
C PRO A 304 0.35 -13.65 26.56
N ASP A 305 -0.87 -13.11 26.54
CA ASP A 305 -1.97 -13.59 25.69
C ASP A 305 -1.79 -13.26 24.18
N GLU A 306 -0.93 -12.32 23.81
CA GLU A 306 -0.69 -11.96 22.40
C GLU A 306 0.32 -12.89 21.71
N ALA A 307 1.02 -13.74 22.47
CA ALA A 307 2.09 -14.61 21.97
C ALA A 307 1.57 -15.94 21.39
N SER A 308 0.30 -16.30 21.59
CA SER A 308 -0.22 -17.63 21.23
C SER A 308 -0.66 -17.81 19.77
N ASP A 309 -0.73 -16.74 18.96
CA ASP A 309 -1.32 -16.77 17.62
C ASP A 309 -0.35 -17.12 16.46
N PHE A 310 0.94 -17.33 16.74
CA PHE A 310 1.95 -17.64 15.72
C PHE A 310 2.49 -19.07 15.85
N ASN A 311 1.70 -20.08 15.50
CA ASN A 311 2.22 -21.45 15.35
C ASN A 311 2.89 -21.62 13.97
N ILE A 312 4.18 -21.29 13.89
CA ILE A 312 5.09 -21.76 12.83
C ILE A 312 5.86 -22.98 13.39
N THR A 313 6.12 -23.99 12.56
CA THR A 313 6.89 -25.18 12.99
C THR A 313 8.38 -24.88 13.14
N GLU A 314 9.08 -25.59 14.02
CA GLU A 314 10.54 -25.46 14.27
C GLU A 314 11.37 -25.54 12.98
N ASP A 315 10.96 -26.42 12.06
CA ASP A 315 11.63 -26.62 10.77
C ASP A 315 11.52 -25.39 9.85
N ARG A 316 10.34 -24.73 9.81
CA ARG A 316 10.14 -23.51 9.03
C ARG A 316 10.94 -22.32 9.57
N LEU A 317 11.09 -22.22 10.88
CA LEU A 317 11.93 -21.17 11.49
C LEU A 317 13.42 -21.41 11.17
N THR A 318 13.85 -22.68 11.17
CA THR A 318 15.22 -23.07 10.83
C THR A 318 15.58 -22.73 9.38
N ASP A 319 14.69 -23.06 8.43
CA ASP A 319 14.86 -22.73 7.00
C ASP A 319 15.01 -21.23 6.74
N GLU A 320 14.43 -20.41 7.60
CA GLU A 320 14.37 -18.96 7.42
C GLU A 320 15.54 -18.26 8.11
N ILE A 321 16.02 -18.80 9.23
CA ILE A 321 17.33 -18.44 9.79
C ILE A 321 18.44 -18.74 8.76
N LEU A 322 18.34 -19.83 8.00
CA LEU A 322 19.30 -20.16 6.94
C LEU A 322 19.32 -19.14 5.79
N LYS A 323 18.20 -18.44 5.54
CA LYS A 323 18.08 -17.37 4.52
C LYS A 323 18.65 -16.04 4.98
N LEU A 324 18.90 -15.85 6.29
CA LEU A 324 19.49 -14.62 6.80
C LEU A 324 20.95 -14.46 6.37
N LYS A 325 21.38 -13.20 6.24
CA LYS A 325 22.79 -12.85 6.09
C LYS A 325 23.56 -13.29 7.34
N MET A 326 24.82 -13.71 7.15
CA MET A 326 25.67 -14.17 8.27
C MET A 326 25.80 -13.15 9.40
N GLU A 327 25.85 -11.86 9.09
CA GLU A 327 25.89 -10.78 10.09
C GLU A 327 24.63 -10.75 10.97
N ALA A 328 23.46 -10.94 10.36
CA ALA A 328 22.17 -11.00 11.07
C ALA A 328 22.10 -12.25 11.95
N VAL A 329 22.56 -13.41 11.45
CA VAL A 329 22.64 -14.65 12.24
C VAL A 329 23.60 -14.47 13.43
N ARG A 330 24.76 -13.84 13.24
CA ARG A 330 25.71 -13.56 14.33
C ARG A 330 25.15 -12.57 15.35
N SER A 331 24.49 -11.51 14.89
CA SER A 331 23.81 -10.55 15.76
C SER A 331 22.73 -11.23 16.61
N LEU A 332 21.92 -12.08 15.98
CA LEU A 332 20.91 -12.89 16.65
C LEU A 332 21.52 -13.80 17.73
N CYS A 333 22.61 -14.52 17.42
CA CYS A 333 23.32 -15.34 18.42
C CYS A 333 23.77 -14.50 19.62
N LYS A 334 24.44 -13.35 19.39
CA LYS A 334 24.88 -12.45 20.49
C LYS A 334 23.72 -12.00 21.36
N GLN A 335 22.59 -11.63 20.75
CA GLN A 335 21.40 -11.16 21.45
C GLN A 335 20.64 -12.27 22.21
N CYS A 336 20.93 -13.53 21.90
CA CYS A 336 20.41 -14.70 22.60
C CYS A 336 21.41 -15.24 23.65
N GLY A 337 22.57 -14.60 23.83
CA GLY A 337 23.62 -15.09 24.73
C GLY A 337 24.37 -16.31 24.19
N ILE A 338 24.24 -16.59 22.89
CA ILE A 338 24.86 -17.72 22.19
C ILE A 338 26.18 -17.25 21.55
N ASP A 339 27.22 -18.09 21.62
CA ASP A 339 28.47 -17.80 20.92
C ASP A 339 28.22 -17.59 19.42
N SER A 340 28.73 -16.48 18.90
CA SER A 340 28.49 -16.00 17.53
C SER A 340 29.63 -16.34 16.57
N LYS A 341 30.57 -17.20 16.96
CA LYS A 341 31.67 -17.70 16.13
C LYS A 341 31.31 -19.04 15.47
N GLY A 342 31.79 -19.30 14.26
CA GLY A 342 31.54 -20.55 13.52
C GLY A 342 30.91 -20.35 12.15
N SER A 343 30.61 -21.48 11.50
CA SER A 343 29.91 -21.53 10.21
C SER A 343 28.42 -21.22 10.38
N ARG A 344 27.70 -20.94 9.27
CA ARG A 344 26.26 -20.70 9.32
C ARG A 344 25.52 -21.84 10.00
N MET A 345 25.87 -23.07 9.67
CA MET A 345 25.20 -24.26 10.17
C MET A 345 25.44 -24.43 11.68
N ASP A 346 26.63 -24.13 12.18
CA ASP A 346 26.94 -24.21 13.61
C ASP A 346 26.12 -23.21 14.44
N LEU A 347 25.90 -22.01 13.89
CA LEU A 347 25.10 -20.97 14.54
C LEU A 347 23.62 -21.34 14.54
N VAL A 348 23.11 -21.86 13.42
CA VAL A 348 21.72 -22.33 13.27
C VAL A 348 21.44 -23.51 14.20
N MET A 349 22.35 -24.49 14.28
CA MET A 349 22.22 -25.65 15.17
C MET A 349 22.21 -25.23 16.64
N ARG A 350 23.04 -24.27 17.04
CA ARG A 350 23.03 -23.71 18.40
C ARG A 350 21.75 -22.95 18.72
N LEU A 351 21.25 -22.13 17.78
CA LEU A 351 19.95 -21.47 17.92
C LEU A 351 18.83 -22.50 18.08
N ARG A 352 18.83 -23.57 17.28
CA ARG A 352 17.87 -24.67 17.37
C ARG A 352 17.90 -25.37 18.72
N GLN A 353 19.09 -25.60 19.28
CA GLN A 353 19.25 -26.27 20.57
C GLN A 353 18.67 -25.43 21.72
N GLU A 354 18.81 -24.11 21.67
CA GLU A 354 18.22 -23.17 22.65
C GLU A 354 16.70 -23.00 22.47
N MET A 355 16.18 -23.24 21.26
CA MET A 355 14.75 -23.17 20.92
C MET A 355 13.89 -24.30 21.51
N GLN A 356 14.49 -25.27 22.22
CA GLN A 356 13.75 -26.35 22.90
C GLN A 356 12.88 -25.86 24.07
N THR A 357 13.09 -24.64 24.54
CA THR A 357 12.26 -24.01 25.58
C THR A 357 11.32 -22.97 24.96
N ARG A 358 10.01 -23.05 25.27
CA ARG A 358 8.98 -22.18 24.67
C ARG A 358 9.25 -20.68 24.85
N GLY A 359 9.80 -20.27 25.99
CA GLY A 359 10.16 -18.86 26.24
C GLY A 359 11.36 -18.34 25.42
N THR A 360 12.31 -19.22 25.07
CA THR A 360 13.46 -18.87 24.23
C THR A 360 13.10 -18.94 22.75
N TYR A 361 12.21 -19.87 22.39
CA TYR A 361 11.56 -19.93 21.09
C TYR A 361 10.84 -18.60 20.77
N ASP A 362 9.96 -18.10 21.64
CA ASP A 362 9.23 -16.85 21.40
C ASP A 362 10.17 -15.62 21.32
N LYS A 363 11.27 -15.64 22.08
CA LYS A 363 12.31 -14.60 22.07
C LYS A 363 13.16 -14.62 20.80
N ILE A 364 13.47 -15.79 20.26
CA ILE A 364 14.20 -15.96 18.98
C ILE A 364 13.24 -15.67 17.82
N PHE A 365 12.03 -16.21 17.86
CA PHE A 365 10.96 -16.02 16.88
C PHE A 365 10.62 -14.54 16.70
N SER A 366 10.40 -13.77 17.79
CA SER A 366 10.11 -12.33 17.71
C SER A 366 11.28 -11.47 17.21
N LYS A 367 12.51 -11.99 17.20
CA LYS A 367 13.73 -11.31 16.74
C LYS A 367 14.15 -11.69 15.32
N VAL A 368 13.93 -12.95 14.93
CA VAL A 368 14.12 -13.45 13.56
C VAL A 368 12.97 -13.03 12.66
N TRP A 369 11.76 -13.04 13.22
CA TRP A 369 10.50 -12.92 12.51
C TRP A 369 9.61 -11.85 13.14
N GLY A 370 10.04 -10.60 13.03
CA GLY A 370 9.04 -9.54 13.05
C GLY A 370 8.20 -9.65 11.77
N ALA A 371 7.05 -10.29 11.82
CA ALA A 371 6.03 -9.91 10.86
C ALA A 371 5.56 -8.49 11.24
N SER A 372 5.32 -7.63 10.26
CA SER A 372 4.53 -6.41 10.50
C SER A 372 3.24 -6.77 11.23
N GLY A 373 2.68 -5.91 12.08
CA GLY A 373 1.46 -6.20 12.84
C GLY A 373 0.16 -6.18 12.04
N GLY A 374 0.24 -6.51 10.74
CA GLY A 374 -0.88 -6.44 9.81
C GLY A 374 -1.09 -5.05 9.24
N TRP A 375 -2.23 -4.88 8.58
CA TRP A 375 -2.67 -3.58 8.06
C TRP A 375 -4.10 -3.30 8.49
N ALA A 376 -4.28 -2.13 9.09
CA ALA A 376 -5.54 -1.62 9.59
C ALA A 376 -6.23 -0.82 8.49
N VAL A 377 -7.55 -0.97 8.37
CA VAL A 377 -8.37 -0.20 7.42
C VAL A 377 -9.47 0.58 8.12
N VAL A 378 -9.79 1.73 7.55
CA VAL A 378 -11.03 2.45 7.86
C VAL A 378 -11.88 2.46 6.60
N THR A 379 -13.07 1.90 6.69
CA THR A 379 -14.03 1.81 5.58
C THR A 379 -15.34 2.52 5.93
N CYS A 380 -16.11 2.96 4.94
CA CYS A 380 -17.52 3.31 5.16
C CYS A 380 -18.42 2.07 4.97
N PRO A 381 -19.70 2.13 5.37
CA PRO A 381 -20.65 1.03 5.16
C PRO A 381 -20.85 0.60 3.69
N CYS A 382 -20.52 1.46 2.71
CA CYS A 382 -20.49 1.09 1.29
C CYS A 382 -19.29 0.20 0.90
N ALA A 383 -18.46 -0.17 1.88
CA ALA A 383 -17.19 -0.88 1.73
C ALA A 383 -16.15 -0.13 0.86
N ILE A 384 -16.16 1.21 0.90
CA ILE A 384 -15.07 2.01 0.32
C ILE A 384 -14.06 2.31 1.42
N VAL A 385 -12.77 2.09 1.12
CA VAL A 385 -11.65 2.36 2.03
C VAL A 385 -11.31 3.85 2.02
N TYR A 386 -11.27 4.46 3.21
CA TYR A 386 -10.88 5.85 3.43
C TYR A 386 -9.44 5.98 3.94
N ALA A 387 -8.98 4.99 4.70
CA ALA A 387 -7.63 4.95 5.23
C ALA A 387 -7.09 3.52 5.31
N VAL A 388 -5.76 3.41 5.16
CA VAL A 388 -5.00 2.19 5.42
C VAL A 388 -3.72 2.52 6.16
N LYS A 389 -3.44 1.80 7.25
CA LYS A 389 -2.18 1.88 8.02
C LYS A 389 -1.50 0.52 8.02
N PHE A 390 -0.22 0.48 7.72
CA PHE A 390 0.59 -0.73 7.78
C PHE A 390 1.34 -0.72 9.11
N ASN A 391 0.95 -1.57 10.06
CA ASN A 391 1.49 -1.50 11.42
C ASN A 391 2.85 -2.18 11.50
N LEU A 392 3.84 -1.53 12.11
CA LEU A 392 5.16 -2.11 12.33
C LEU A 392 5.17 -3.08 13.51
N ARG A 393 4.25 -2.90 14.46
CA ARG A 393 4.01 -3.71 15.65
C ARG A 393 2.57 -4.17 15.68
N ALA A 394 2.26 -5.10 16.59
CA ALA A 394 0.89 -5.52 16.86
C ALA A 394 -0.06 -4.30 16.97
N GLU A 395 -1.19 -4.42 16.31
CA GLU A 395 -2.22 -3.40 16.30
C GLU A 395 -2.76 -3.16 17.71
N SER A 396 -3.11 -1.91 17.99
CA SER A 396 -3.84 -1.54 19.19
C SER A 396 -4.74 -0.33 18.92
N PRO A 397 -5.65 0.04 19.85
CA PRO A 397 -6.49 1.24 19.70
C PRO A 397 -5.74 2.52 19.35
N ARG A 398 -4.44 2.59 19.68
CA ARG A 398 -3.54 3.67 19.28
C ARG A 398 -3.50 3.89 17.78
N ASP A 399 -3.49 2.83 16.99
CA ASP A 399 -3.35 2.90 15.54
C ASP A 399 -4.57 3.51 14.88
N PHE A 400 -5.76 3.12 15.33
CA PHE A 400 -7.01 3.70 14.88
C PHE A 400 -7.23 5.11 15.42
N ALA A 401 -6.81 5.39 16.67
CA ALA A 401 -6.81 6.74 17.22
C ALA A 401 -5.91 7.69 16.40
N ASP A 402 -4.71 7.25 16.00
CA ASP A 402 -3.83 8.03 15.11
C ASP A 402 -4.54 8.39 13.79
N ILE A 403 -5.22 7.42 13.17
CA ILE A 403 -5.95 7.63 11.91
C ILE A 403 -7.10 8.63 12.12
N LEU A 404 -7.93 8.42 13.14
CA LEU A 404 -9.11 9.24 13.42
C LEU A 404 -8.75 10.69 13.75
N LEU A 405 -7.73 10.89 14.60
CA LEU A 405 -7.24 12.22 14.97
C LEU A 405 -6.53 12.93 13.80
N SER A 406 -6.16 12.20 12.76
CA SER A 406 -5.60 12.77 11.53
C SER A 406 -6.68 13.17 10.51
N MET A 407 -7.97 12.88 10.76
CA MET A 407 -9.07 13.28 9.88
C MET A 407 -9.49 14.74 10.12
N THR A 408 -9.93 15.42 9.07
CA THR A 408 -10.47 16.80 9.17
C THR A 408 -11.75 16.84 10.00
N HIS A 409 -12.60 15.83 9.84
CA HIS A 409 -13.85 15.70 10.56
C HIS A 409 -13.93 14.31 11.16
N PHE A 410 -14.14 14.27 12.48
CA PHE A 410 -14.29 13.02 13.21
C PHE A 410 -15.64 12.37 12.86
N PRO A 411 -15.69 11.06 12.57
CA PRO A 411 -16.94 10.38 12.22
C PRO A 411 -17.91 10.36 13.42
N ASN A 412 -19.21 10.53 13.18
CA ASN A 412 -20.21 10.46 14.26
C ASN A 412 -20.37 9.04 14.82
N LEU A 413 -20.19 8.01 13.98
CA LEU A 413 -20.27 6.60 14.39
C LEU A 413 -19.01 5.85 13.98
N THR A 414 -18.30 5.29 14.95
CA THR A 414 -17.14 4.41 14.71
C THR A 414 -17.44 3.00 15.18
N LEU A 415 -17.45 2.04 14.26
CA LEU A 415 -17.61 0.62 14.56
C LEU A 415 -16.25 -0.06 14.63
N TYR A 416 -15.96 -0.72 15.75
CA TYR A 416 -14.68 -1.38 15.99
C TYR A 416 -14.79 -2.46 17.08
N ASP A 417 -14.04 -3.54 16.92
CA ASP A 417 -14.05 -4.71 17.83
C ASP A 417 -13.63 -4.38 19.26
N PHE A 418 -12.83 -3.32 19.44
CA PHE A 418 -12.41 -2.87 20.76
C PHE A 418 -12.82 -1.41 21.01
N ALA A 419 -14.09 -1.11 20.73
CA ALA A 419 -14.71 0.22 20.83
C ALA A 419 -14.43 0.95 22.15
N ARG A 420 -14.55 0.26 23.29
CA ARG A 420 -14.23 0.84 24.61
C ARG A 420 -12.78 1.29 24.71
N GLY A 421 -11.85 0.42 24.29
CA GLY A 421 -10.41 0.74 24.29
C GLY A 421 -10.09 1.92 23.38
N LEU A 422 -10.73 1.98 22.21
CA LEU A 422 -10.61 3.09 21.27
C LEU A 422 -11.11 4.41 21.86
N ALA A 423 -12.31 4.42 22.44
CA ALA A 423 -12.87 5.62 23.05
C ALA A 423 -12.00 6.15 24.20
N THR A 424 -11.65 5.27 25.15
CA THR A 424 -10.80 5.64 26.28
C THR A 424 -9.44 6.14 25.81
N HIS A 425 -8.78 5.41 24.90
CA HIS A 425 -7.45 5.80 24.44
C HIS A 425 -7.45 7.12 23.67
N THR A 426 -8.46 7.36 22.81
CA THR A 426 -8.58 8.60 22.04
C THR A 426 -8.87 9.79 22.94
N ASN A 427 -9.81 9.67 23.88
CA ASN A 427 -10.15 10.75 24.81
C ASN A 427 -8.99 11.09 25.76
N LEU A 428 -8.19 10.11 26.18
CA LEU A 428 -6.99 10.37 27.00
C LEU A 428 -5.90 11.13 26.24
N ARG A 429 -5.86 11.03 24.91
CA ARG A 429 -4.92 11.78 24.07
C ARG A 429 -5.36 13.23 23.84
N GLU A 430 -6.66 13.47 23.83
CA GLU A 430 -7.27 14.77 23.59
C GLU A 430 -8.28 15.10 24.70
N PRO A 431 -7.82 15.30 25.95
CA PRO A 431 -8.70 15.42 27.12
C PRO A 431 -9.52 16.71 27.13
N GLU A 432 -9.10 17.73 26.40
CA GLU A 432 -9.83 19.01 26.29
C GLU A 432 -11.02 18.91 25.32
N SER A 433 -10.83 18.27 24.18
CA SER A 433 -11.88 18.13 23.16
C SER A 433 -12.78 16.92 23.38
N MET A 434 -12.32 15.90 24.11
CA MET A 434 -13.04 14.65 24.37
C MET A 434 -13.72 14.08 23.11
N PRO A 435 -12.95 13.67 22.08
CA PRO A 435 -13.47 13.37 20.75
C PRO A 435 -14.66 12.40 20.75
N PHE A 436 -14.64 11.37 21.59
CA PHE A 436 -15.79 10.50 21.80
C PHE A 436 -16.67 11.01 22.95
N SER A 437 -17.73 11.70 22.59
CA SER A 437 -18.73 12.28 23.49
C SER A 437 -20.13 12.25 22.86
N PRO A 438 -21.21 12.21 23.64
CA PRO A 438 -21.26 12.20 25.10
C PRO A 438 -20.89 10.84 25.72
N TYR A 439 -20.74 10.80 27.04
CA TYR A 439 -20.57 9.58 27.84
C TYR A 439 -19.43 8.65 27.39
N GLU A 440 -18.29 9.21 26.98
CA GLU A 440 -17.15 8.44 26.44
C GLU A 440 -17.52 7.63 25.18
N GLY A 441 -18.38 8.20 24.34
CA GLY A 441 -18.86 7.61 23.09
C GLY A 441 -19.84 6.45 23.27
N ARG A 442 -20.54 6.38 24.42
CA ARG A 442 -21.69 5.47 24.63
C ARG A 442 -22.98 6.17 24.25
N LEU A 443 -23.99 5.41 23.84
CA LEU A 443 -25.27 5.97 23.38
C LEU A 443 -26.11 6.56 24.53
N LEU A 444 -25.89 6.11 25.76
CA LEU A 444 -26.59 6.59 26.96
C LEU A 444 -25.59 6.70 28.12
N GLU A 445 -25.98 7.47 29.13
CA GLU A 445 -25.28 7.51 30.40
C GLU A 445 -25.22 6.11 31.04
N PRO A 446 -24.06 5.67 31.59
CA PRO A 446 -23.85 4.32 32.12
C PRO A 446 -24.48 4.10 33.50
N THR A 447 -25.78 4.34 33.63
CA THR A 447 -26.59 4.02 34.82
C THR A 447 -26.99 2.55 34.83
N ASP A 448 -27.17 1.96 36.01
CA ASP A 448 -27.60 0.55 36.15
C ASP A 448 -28.93 0.27 35.42
N ASN A 449 -29.85 1.24 35.42
CA ASN A 449 -31.12 1.12 34.71
C ASN A 449 -30.93 1.06 33.19
N ASN A 450 -30.13 1.97 32.62
CA ASN A 450 -29.86 1.99 31.19
C ASN A 450 -29.15 0.71 30.74
N VAL A 451 -28.16 0.26 31.51
CA VAL A 451 -27.42 -0.99 31.23
C VAL A 451 -28.36 -2.19 31.24
N ARG A 452 -29.26 -2.28 32.22
CA ARG A 452 -30.25 -3.36 32.32
C ARG A 452 -31.22 -3.36 31.14
N LEU A 453 -31.79 -2.20 30.80
CA LEU A 453 -32.73 -2.07 29.68
C LEU A 453 -32.07 -2.36 28.33
N ALA A 454 -30.83 -1.90 28.12
CA ALA A 454 -30.05 -2.19 26.92
C ALA A 454 -29.69 -3.67 26.79
N SER A 455 -29.26 -4.30 27.88
CA SER A 455 -28.97 -5.74 27.91
C SER A 455 -30.20 -6.60 27.61
N ALA A 456 -31.39 -6.13 28.00
CA ALA A 456 -32.67 -6.77 27.70
C ALA A 456 -33.25 -6.42 26.32
N GLY A 457 -32.60 -5.55 25.53
CA GLY A 457 -33.11 -5.09 24.23
C GLY A 457 -34.36 -4.22 24.32
N GLN A 458 -34.64 -3.64 25.50
CA GLN A 458 -35.88 -2.92 25.83
C GLN A 458 -35.75 -1.39 25.68
N ILE A 459 -34.61 -0.89 25.21
CA ILE A 459 -34.36 0.53 24.98
C ILE A 459 -33.84 0.75 23.58
N LYS A 460 -34.21 1.89 23.00
CA LYS A 460 -33.68 2.39 21.73
C LYS A 460 -33.30 3.86 21.91
N VAL A 461 -32.30 4.29 21.16
CA VAL A 461 -31.73 5.65 21.16
C VAL A 461 -31.92 6.19 19.76
N SER A 462 -32.85 7.14 19.61
CA SER A 462 -33.09 7.79 18.32
C SER A 462 -32.06 8.89 18.09
N LEU A 463 -31.39 8.82 16.95
CA LEU A 463 -30.43 9.81 16.47
C LEU A 463 -30.92 10.38 15.12
N PRO A 464 -31.96 11.24 15.12
CA PRO A 464 -32.64 11.68 13.89
C PRO A 464 -31.71 12.45 12.93
N TRP A 465 -30.64 13.04 13.47
CA TRP A 465 -29.63 13.76 12.70
C TRP A 465 -28.78 12.88 11.78
N LEU A 466 -28.86 11.55 11.92
CA LEU A 466 -28.26 10.60 10.98
C LEU A 466 -29.04 10.53 9.66
N THR A 467 -30.34 10.78 9.69
CA THR A 467 -31.21 10.77 8.50
C THR A 467 -31.36 12.16 7.91
N SER A 468 -31.43 13.19 8.74
CA SER A 468 -31.61 14.57 8.30
C SER A 468 -30.72 15.51 9.09
N LYS A 469 -29.81 16.21 8.41
CA LYS A 469 -28.88 17.15 9.02
C LYS A 469 -29.60 18.11 9.99
N LYS A 470 -29.00 18.39 11.16
CA LYS A 470 -29.50 19.40 12.10
C LYS A 470 -29.71 20.75 11.41
N VAL A 471 -30.87 21.35 11.66
CA VAL A 471 -31.22 22.69 11.12
C VAL A 471 -30.23 23.74 11.63
N VAL A 472 -29.91 23.69 12.92
CA VAL A 472 -28.84 24.46 13.54
C VAL A 472 -27.72 23.46 13.89
N PRO A 473 -26.62 23.46 13.14
CA PRO A 473 -25.47 22.60 13.44
C PRO A 473 -24.85 22.96 14.80
N ASP A 474 -24.35 21.94 15.50
CA ASP A 474 -23.53 22.12 16.69
C ASP A 474 -22.19 22.77 16.31
N GLU A 475 -21.55 23.42 17.29
CA GLU A 475 -20.16 23.88 17.13
C GLU A 475 -19.25 22.67 16.86
N ASN A 476 -18.40 22.77 15.84
CA ASN A 476 -17.56 21.67 15.35
C ASN A 476 -18.32 20.40 14.93
N GLY A 477 -19.63 20.50 14.66
CA GLY A 477 -20.44 19.38 14.21
C GLY A 477 -20.00 18.81 12.85
N HIS A 478 -20.14 17.49 12.69
CA HIS A 478 -19.77 16.80 11.44
C HIS A 478 -20.54 17.39 10.24
N PRO A 479 -19.90 17.61 9.08
CA PRO A 479 -20.47 18.41 7.99
C PRO A 479 -21.81 17.86 7.44
N LEU A 480 -21.97 16.54 7.44
CA LEU A 480 -23.16 15.86 6.91
C LEU A 480 -24.35 15.82 7.89
N THR A 481 -24.09 15.76 9.19
CA THR A 481 -25.15 15.57 10.22
C THR A 481 -25.40 16.85 11.02
N GLY A 482 -24.42 17.74 11.07
CA GLY A 482 -24.42 18.90 11.95
C GLY A 482 -24.27 18.54 13.43
N SER A 483 -24.04 17.27 13.77
CA SER A 483 -23.91 16.81 15.15
C SER A 483 -22.44 16.77 15.58
N SER A 484 -22.14 17.25 16.78
CA SER A 484 -20.83 17.08 17.44
C SER A 484 -20.77 15.83 18.33
N GLU A 485 -21.81 14.98 18.29
CA GLU A 485 -21.83 13.71 19.02
C GLU A 485 -21.09 12.62 18.22
N HIS A 486 -20.18 11.93 18.89
CA HIS A 486 -19.32 10.89 18.32
C HIS A 486 -19.31 9.65 19.21
N TYR A 487 -19.74 8.51 18.65
CA TYR A 487 -19.88 7.25 19.37
C TYR A 487 -18.88 6.20 18.87
N ALA A 488 -18.34 5.43 19.82
CA ALA A 488 -17.56 4.23 19.54
C ALA A 488 -18.41 3.02 19.91
N LEU A 489 -18.80 2.24 18.91
CA LEU A 489 -19.73 1.13 19.01
C LEU A 489 -19.05 -0.17 18.61
N TYR A 490 -19.50 -1.28 19.18
CA TYR A 490 -19.01 -2.60 18.78
C TYR A 490 -19.53 -2.99 17.42
N ASP A 491 -18.71 -3.69 16.65
CA ASP A 491 -19.19 -4.46 15.52
C ASP A 491 -20.07 -5.63 16.03
N ARG A 492 -21.13 -5.94 15.29
CA ARG A 492 -22.17 -6.92 15.62
C ARG A 492 -21.61 -8.28 16.02
N PHE A 493 -20.53 -8.73 15.39
CA PHE A 493 -19.91 -10.02 15.70
C PHE A 493 -19.12 -10.06 17.01
N HIS A 494 -18.70 -8.90 17.51
CA HIS A 494 -17.85 -8.78 18.68
C HIS A 494 -18.60 -8.31 19.94
N GLU A 495 -19.90 -8.01 19.82
CA GLU A 495 -20.76 -7.59 20.95
C GLU A 495 -20.82 -8.63 22.08
N ALA A 496 -20.74 -9.93 21.74
CA ALA A 496 -20.83 -11.04 22.70
C ALA A 496 -19.55 -11.29 23.51
N ASN A 497 -18.41 -10.69 23.11
CA ASN A 497 -17.10 -10.91 23.74
C ASN A 497 -16.77 -9.87 24.83
N THR A 498 -17.74 -9.02 25.19
CA THR A 498 -17.54 -7.92 26.14
C THR A 498 -17.63 -8.40 27.59
N LYS A 499 -16.65 -8.00 28.42
CA LYS A 499 -16.60 -8.35 29.85
C LYS A 499 -17.26 -7.31 30.75
N ASP A 500 -17.50 -6.10 30.24
CA ASP A 500 -18.06 -4.98 31.00
C ASP A 500 -19.54 -4.80 30.66
N LYS A 501 -20.40 -4.81 31.69
CA LYS A 501 -21.85 -4.66 31.51
C LYS A 501 -22.22 -3.34 30.82
N LYS A 502 -21.41 -2.30 30.99
CA LYS A 502 -21.63 -0.98 30.37
C LYS A 502 -21.50 -1.02 28.85
N ASP A 503 -20.83 -2.03 28.29
CA ASP A 503 -20.68 -2.19 26.84
C ASP A 503 -22.01 -2.52 26.15
N ALA A 504 -23.05 -2.92 26.91
CA ALA A 504 -24.42 -3.00 26.40
C ALA A 504 -24.91 -1.67 25.78
N LEU A 505 -24.35 -0.53 26.20
CA LEU A 505 -24.66 0.81 25.69
C LEU A 505 -23.88 1.21 24.42
N ARG A 506 -23.03 0.30 23.92
CA ARG A 506 -22.23 0.48 22.69
C ARG A 506 -22.73 -0.40 21.54
N LYS A 507 -23.93 -0.95 21.64
CA LYS A 507 -24.52 -1.81 20.61
C LYS A 507 -25.19 -0.99 19.53
N ILE A 508 -24.86 -1.27 18.27
CA ILE A 508 -25.47 -0.59 17.12
C ILE A 508 -26.98 -0.83 17.04
N GLU A 509 -27.45 -1.98 17.55
CA GLU A 509 -28.86 -2.35 17.57
C GLU A 509 -29.75 -1.39 18.35
N LEU A 510 -29.16 -0.60 19.26
CA LEU A 510 -29.90 0.40 20.01
C LEU A 510 -30.35 1.58 19.14
N ILE A 511 -29.78 1.78 17.95
CA ILE A 511 -30.05 2.95 17.10
C ILE A 511 -30.97 2.58 15.94
N PRO A 512 -32.26 2.96 15.96
CA PRO A 512 -33.20 2.60 14.90
C PRO A 512 -32.79 3.07 13.50
N GLU A 513 -32.15 4.24 13.41
CA GLU A 513 -31.80 4.89 12.13
C GLU A 513 -30.70 4.13 11.35
N VAL A 514 -29.92 3.28 12.02
CA VAL A 514 -28.82 2.51 11.39
C VAL A 514 -28.97 1.01 11.56
N CYS A 515 -29.76 0.55 12.52
CA CYS A 515 -29.94 -0.86 12.81
C CYS A 515 -30.55 -1.59 11.60
N GLY A 516 -29.81 -2.57 11.07
CA GLY A 516 -30.26 -3.43 9.95
C GLY A 516 -29.82 -2.92 8.59
N TRP A 517 -29.38 -1.66 8.49
CA TRP A 517 -28.99 -1.02 7.23
C TRP A 517 -27.48 -0.88 7.08
N VAL A 518 -26.77 -0.61 8.19
CA VAL A 518 -25.31 -0.48 8.17
C VAL A 518 -24.67 -1.85 7.99
N ASN A 519 -23.95 -2.02 6.89
CA ASN A 519 -23.07 -3.17 6.68
C ASN A 519 -21.81 -3.00 7.54
N SER A 520 -21.81 -3.58 8.73
CA SER A 520 -20.65 -3.59 9.61
C SER A 520 -19.60 -4.64 9.21
N GLN A 521 -19.93 -5.57 8.31
CA GLN A 521 -19.04 -6.65 7.85
C GLN A 521 -18.16 -6.25 6.66
N CYS A 522 -18.22 -4.99 6.23
CA CYS A 522 -17.58 -4.56 4.99
C CYS A 522 -16.05 -4.74 5.03
N ALA A 523 -15.41 -4.50 6.18
CA ALA A 523 -13.99 -4.69 6.36
C ALA A 523 -13.61 -6.19 6.34
N GLU A 524 -14.35 -7.04 7.04
CA GLU A 524 -14.16 -8.50 7.01
C GLU A 524 -14.32 -9.08 5.60
N GLN A 525 -15.31 -8.61 4.84
CA GLN A 525 -15.57 -9.03 3.46
C GLN A 525 -14.42 -8.61 2.53
N LEU A 526 -13.91 -7.38 2.68
CA LEU A 526 -12.70 -6.93 1.99
C LEU A 526 -11.53 -7.87 2.32
N PHE A 527 -11.33 -8.18 3.60
CA PHE A 527 -10.26 -9.07 4.03
C PHE A 527 -10.42 -10.50 3.52
N ALA A 528 -11.63 -11.03 3.43
CA ALA A 528 -11.89 -12.33 2.82
C ALA A 528 -11.42 -12.41 1.38
N GLY A 529 -11.63 -11.34 0.60
CA GLY A 529 -11.04 -11.19 -0.74
C GLY A 529 -9.51 -11.11 -0.68
N MET A 530 -8.97 -10.19 0.11
CA MET A 530 -7.54 -9.92 0.18
C MET A 530 -6.71 -11.10 0.70
N ARG A 531 -7.29 -12.00 1.51
CA ARG A 531 -6.61 -13.23 1.96
C ARG A 531 -6.09 -14.09 0.81
N LYS A 532 -6.76 -14.05 -0.35
CA LYS A 532 -6.32 -14.77 -1.55
C LYS A 532 -4.98 -14.26 -2.07
N ASN A 533 -4.63 -13.00 -1.79
CA ASN A 533 -3.39 -12.36 -2.22
C ASN A 533 -2.18 -12.66 -1.31
N ASN A 534 -2.42 -13.18 -0.09
CA ASN A 534 -1.37 -13.36 0.92
C ASN A 534 -0.18 -14.20 0.43
N HIS A 535 -0.42 -15.17 -0.45
CA HIS A 535 0.62 -16.06 -0.97
C HIS A 535 1.72 -15.32 -1.73
N PHE A 536 1.40 -14.20 -2.40
CA PHE A 536 2.40 -13.37 -3.07
C PHE A 536 2.77 -12.12 -2.26
N LEU A 537 1.84 -11.55 -1.50
CA LEU A 537 2.11 -10.35 -0.70
C LEU A 537 3.16 -10.62 0.38
N ASN A 538 3.07 -11.75 1.10
CA ASN A 538 3.99 -12.08 2.19
C ASN A 538 5.46 -12.23 1.77
N MET A 539 5.73 -12.39 0.46
CA MET A 539 7.07 -12.59 -0.09
C MET A 539 7.73 -11.28 -0.53
N MET A 540 7.05 -10.14 -0.38
CA MET A 540 7.51 -8.85 -0.86
C MET A 540 8.37 -8.10 0.16
N THR A 541 9.24 -7.21 -0.33
CA THR A 541 9.89 -6.22 0.53
C THR A 541 8.83 -5.28 1.14
N PRO A 542 9.09 -4.67 2.31
CA PRO A 542 8.15 -3.76 2.96
C PRO A 542 7.58 -2.70 2.01
N THR A 543 8.43 -1.98 1.27
CA THR A 543 8.01 -0.95 0.32
C THR A 543 7.14 -1.50 -0.80
N SER A 544 7.53 -2.63 -1.41
CA SER A 544 6.75 -3.25 -2.49
C SER A 544 5.38 -3.71 -1.99
N HIS A 545 5.34 -4.25 -0.77
CA HIS A 545 4.11 -4.70 -0.13
C HIS A 545 3.13 -3.55 0.06
N ILE A 546 3.54 -2.48 0.75
CA ILE A 546 2.65 -1.36 1.04
C ILE A 546 2.20 -0.63 -0.23
N PHE A 547 3.10 -0.51 -1.21
CA PHE A 547 2.80 0.11 -2.48
C PHE A 547 1.74 -0.68 -3.25
N LEU A 548 1.94 -2.00 -3.37
CA LEU A 548 1.02 -2.86 -4.09
C LEU A 548 -0.34 -2.98 -3.39
N VAL A 549 -0.37 -3.11 -2.06
CA VAL A 549 -1.64 -3.15 -1.31
C VAL A 549 -2.41 -1.84 -1.50
N ARG A 550 -1.75 -0.67 -1.40
CA ARG A 550 -2.41 0.62 -1.67
C ARG A 550 -2.97 0.70 -3.09
N ASN A 551 -2.22 0.21 -4.09
CA ASN A 551 -2.65 0.16 -5.48
C ASN A 551 -3.87 -0.77 -5.68
N ILE A 552 -3.85 -1.96 -5.08
CA ILE A 552 -4.99 -2.88 -5.12
C ILE A 552 -6.24 -2.24 -4.51
N LEU A 553 -6.11 -1.60 -3.34
CA LEU A 553 -7.22 -0.92 -2.66
C LEU A 553 -7.75 0.28 -3.47
N HIS A 554 -6.89 0.98 -4.21
CA HIS A 554 -7.30 2.05 -5.12
C HIS A 554 -8.22 1.54 -6.23
N HIS A 555 -7.80 0.49 -6.92
CA HIS A 555 -8.61 -0.11 -7.97
C HIS A 555 -9.90 -0.75 -7.44
N TYR A 556 -9.83 -1.39 -6.27
CA TYR A 556 -11.02 -1.88 -5.56
C TYR A 556 -12.03 -0.76 -5.29
N ASN A 557 -11.59 0.37 -4.73
CA ASN A 557 -12.44 1.53 -4.46
C ASN A 557 -13.05 2.10 -5.74
N ASN A 558 -12.24 2.28 -6.79
CA ASN A 558 -12.70 2.82 -8.07
C ASN A 558 -13.76 1.90 -8.70
N ALA A 559 -13.53 0.59 -8.73
CA ALA A 559 -14.48 -0.37 -9.29
C ALA A 559 -15.83 -0.33 -8.56
N ARG A 560 -15.82 -0.24 -7.22
CA ARG A 560 -17.05 -0.12 -6.42
C ARG A 560 -17.78 1.20 -6.64
N ASN A 561 -17.05 2.31 -6.66
CA ASN A 561 -17.62 3.62 -6.94
C ASN A 561 -18.23 3.67 -8.36
N THR A 562 -17.52 3.17 -9.38
CA THR A 562 -18.02 3.09 -10.75
C THR A 562 -19.30 2.26 -10.83
N LYS A 563 -19.30 1.07 -10.24
CA LYS A 563 -20.50 0.22 -10.18
C LYS A 563 -21.68 0.95 -9.53
N THR A 564 -21.44 1.63 -8.42
CA THR A 564 -22.47 2.41 -7.71
C THR A 564 -23.03 3.53 -8.58
N LEU A 565 -22.14 4.28 -9.26
CA LEU A 565 -22.55 5.34 -10.19
C LEU A 565 -23.35 4.80 -11.37
N GLU A 566 -22.98 3.64 -11.93
CA GLU A 566 -23.72 2.99 -13.01
C GLU A 566 -25.11 2.55 -12.56
N GLU A 567 -25.24 2.00 -11.36
CA GLU A 567 -26.53 1.63 -10.76
C GLU A 567 -27.41 2.87 -10.53
N MET A 568 -26.84 3.97 -10.02
CA MET A 568 -27.54 5.24 -9.88
C MET A 568 -27.99 5.79 -11.23
N LYS A 569 -27.13 5.76 -12.26
CA LYS A 569 -27.49 6.21 -13.62
C LYS A 569 -28.66 5.44 -14.21
N LYS A 570 -28.74 4.13 -13.97
CA LYS A 570 -29.86 3.30 -14.44
C LYS A 570 -31.18 3.64 -13.75
N ALA A 571 -31.13 4.20 -12.55
CA ALA A 571 -32.32 4.60 -11.79
C ALA A 571 -32.80 6.03 -12.11
N LEU A 572 -32.06 6.81 -12.89
CA LEU A 572 -32.42 8.20 -13.24
C LEU A 572 -33.52 8.26 -14.30
N HIS A 573 -34.40 9.25 -14.17
CA HIS A 573 -35.40 9.60 -15.18
C HIS A 573 -34.76 10.46 -16.29
N VAL A 574 -35.41 10.51 -17.46
CA VAL A 574 -34.95 11.32 -18.61
C VAL A 574 -34.82 12.80 -18.22
N GLY A 575 -33.65 13.39 -18.45
CA GLY A 575 -33.36 14.80 -18.17
C GLY A 575 -32.66 15.08 -16.82
N MET A 576 -32.23 14.05 -16.11
CA MET A 576 -31.45 14.17 -14.86
C MET A 576 -30.01 13.70 -15.06
N GLU A 577 -29.04 14.45 -14.52
CA GLU A 577 -27.63 14.06 -14.52
C GLU A 577 -27.10 13.85 -13.11
N ILE A 578 -26.00 13.09 -13.03
CA ILE A 578 -25.22 12.92 -11.81
C ILE A 578 -24.18 14.04 -11.72
N GLU A 579 -24.24 14.79 -10.63
CA GLU A 579 -23.22 15.75 -10.26
C GLU A 579 -22.59 15.38 -8.92
N PHE A 580 -21.44 15.97 -8.60
CA PHE A 580 -20.82 15.87 -7.29
C PHE A 580 -20.96 17.18 -6.53
N ASN A 581 -21.44 17.12 -5.29
CA ASN A 581 -21.43 18.29 -4.43
C ASN A 581 -20.02 18.60 -3.90
N SER A 582 -19.86 19.72 -3.19
CA SER A 582 -18.58 20.16 -2.60
C SER A 582 -17.99 19.18 -1.57
N ARG A 583 -18.75 18.16 -1.16
CA ARG A 583 -18.34 17.11 -0.22
C ARG A 583 -18.03 15.78 -0.92
N GLY A 584 -17.98 15.77 -2.26
CA GLY A 584 -17.69 14.57 -3.03
C GLY A 584 -18.81 13.54 -3.07
N GLN A 585 -20.04 13.91 -2.68
CA GLN A 585 -21.21 13.04 -2.78
C GLN A 585 -21.92 13.26 -4.11
N THR A 586 -22.41 12.15 -4.65
CA THR A 586 -23.30 12.12 -5.81
C THR A 586 -24.61 12.80 -5.46
N VAL A 587 -25.03 13.77 -6.27
CA VAL A 587 -26.31 14.47 -6.17
C VAL A 587 -26.98 14.51 -7.55
N MET A 588 -28.30 14.73 -7.59
CA MET A 588 -29.04 14.83 -8.83
C MET A 588 -29.08 16.29 -9.33
N GLY A 589 -28.57 16.53 -10.53
CA GLY A 589 -28.67 17.81 -11.25
C GLY A 589 -29.85 17.82 -12.24
N MET A 590 -30.55 18.94 -12.38
CA MET A 590 -31.61 19.13 -13.38
C MET A 590 -31.04 19.76 -14.65
N TYR A 591 -31.34 19.17 -15.81
CA TYR A 591 -31.03 19.77 -17.11
C TYR A 591 -32.05 20.87 -17.43
N PHE A 592 -31.62 22.14 -17.49
CA PHE A 592 -32.43 23.19 -18.12
C PHE A 592 -32.17 23.15 -19.63
N PHE A 593 -33.15 22.69 -20.42
CA PHE A 593 -33.15 22.91 -21.86
C PHE A 593 -33.23 24.41 -22.14
N ASN A 594 -32.08 25.06 -22.39
CA ASN A 594 -32.07 26.36 -23.05
C ASN A 594 -32.49 26.14 -24.51
N THR A 595 -33.80 26.11 -24.76
CA THR A 595 -34.35 26.32 -26.10
C THR A 595 -34.31 27.82 -26.35
N SER A 596 -33.18 28.30 -26.89
CA SER A 596 -33.15 29.56 -27.62
C SER A 596 -33.99 29.39 -28.89
N TYR A 597 -35.31 29.61 -28.75
CA TYR A 597 -36.16 29.93 -29.88
C TYR A 597 -35.70 31.29 -30.42
N GLU A 598 -34.87 31.27 -31.47
CA GLU A 598 -34.78 32.38 -32.41
C GLU A 598 -36.18 32.63 -32.97
N LYS A 599 -36.88 33.60 -32.37
CA LYS A 599 -38.02 34.25 -33.01
C LYS A 599 -37.49 35.08 -34.18
N THR A 600 -37.43 34.44 -35.34
CA THR A 600 -37.55 35.17 -36.60
C THR A 600 -39.02 35.59 -36.73
N ILE A 601 -39.32 36.87 -36.49
CA ILE A 601 -40.57 37.49 -36.91
C ILE A 601 -40.21 38.82 -37.59
N GLN A 602 -40.36 38.78 -38.92
CA GLN A 602 -40.56 39.84 -39.93
C GLN A 602 -39.69 41.10 -39.90
#